data_AF-A0AAN8FV17-F1
#
_entry.id   AF-A0AAN8FV17-F1
#
_cell.length_a   1.000
_cell.length_b   1.000
_cell.length_c   1.000
_cell.angle_alpha   90.00
_cell.angle_beta   90.00
_cell.angle_gamma   90.00
#
_symmetry.space_group_name_H-M   'P 1'
#
loop_
_entity.id
_entity.type
_entity.pdbx_description
1 polymer ?
#
loop_
_entity_poly.entity_id
_entity_poly.type
_entity_poly.pdbx_seq_one_letter_code
_entity_poly.pdbx_strand_id
1 'polypeptide(L)'
;MVDTLGTMPDHDEPLEDGVDQLTQWRERCADHASDLKAVLEECNDRVNSRTNTEESCHQEMMDFVHHLDHCAMPKAFAALK
;
A
#
# COMPACT_ATOMS: atom_id res chain seq x y z
N MET A 1 -11.05 -10.14 15.68
CA MET A 1 -12.16 -9.73 14.80
C MET A 1 -11.53 -8.79 13.80
N VAL A 2 -11.18 -9.31 12.64
CA VAL A 2 -10.60 -8.52 11.54
C VAL A 2 -11.79 -8.23 10.64
N ASP A 3 -12.31 -7.01 10.69
CA ASP A 3 -13.57 -6.66 10.02
C ASP A 3 -13.46 -6.96 8.52
N THR A 4 -14.30 -7.90 8.10
CA THR A 4 -14.28 -8.57 6.80
C THR A 4 -15.11 -7.79 5.78
N LEU A 5 -14.93 -6.47 5.69
CA LEU A 5 -15.53 -5.64 4.65
C LEU A 5 -14.71 -4.35 4.46
N GLY A 6 -13.55 -4.48 3.82
CA GLY A 6 -12.68 -3.35 3.47
C GLY A 6 -13.29 -2.48 2.38
N THR A 7 -14.18 -1.57 2.77
CA THR A 7 -14.45 -0.37 1.97
C THR A 7 -13.23 0.54 2.15
N MET A 8 -12.42 0.71 1.11
CA MET A 8 -11.34 1.71 1.13
C MET A 8 -11.98 3.08 1.35
N PRO A 9 -11.49 3.89 2.30
CA PRO A 9 -12.05 5.20 2.54
C PRO A 9 -11.95 6.05 1.26
N ASP A 10 -13.01 6.80 0.97
CA ASP A 10 -12.99 7.68 -0.21
C ASP A 10 -11.95 8.78 0.00
N HIS A 11 -11.36 9.25 -1.10
CA HIS A 11 -10.38 10.33 -1.08
C HIS A 11 -10.90 11.59 -0.38
N ASP A 12 -12.21 11.85 -0.46
CA ASP A 12 -12.88 13.03 0.10
C ASP A 12 -13.41 12.83 1.53
N GLU A 13 -13.34 11.62 2.09
CA GLU A 13 -13.74 11.39 3.48
C GLU A 13 -12.77 12.06 4.46
N PRO A 14 -13.23 12.65 5.58
CA PRO A 14 -12.34 13.19 6.59
C PRO A 14 -11.38 12.12 7.12
N LEU A 15 -10.14 12.52 7.44
CA LEU A 15 -9.20 11.65 8.15
C LEU A 15 -9.68 11.42 9.58
N GLU A 16 -9.51 10.21 10.08
CA GLU A 16 -9.76 9.87 11.48
C GLU A 16 -8.72 10.56 12.37
N ASP A 17 -9.20 11.30 13.39
CA ASP A 17 -8.35 12.03 14.32
C ASP A 17 -7.63 11.06 15.28
N GLY A 18 -6.36 11.32 15.55
CA GLY A 18 -5.52 10.43 16.37
C GLY A 18 -4.99 9.19 15.63
N VAL A 19 -5.33 8.98 14.36
CA VAL A 19 -4.77 7.93 13.51
C VAL A 19 -3.68 8.51 12.60
N ASP A 20 -2.63 7.73 12.31
CA ASP A 20 -1.57 8.16 11.40
C ASP A 20 -2.11 8.47 10.00
N GLN A 21 -2.12 9.75 9.68
CA GLN A 21 -2.51 10.30 8.39
C GLN A 21 -1.74 9.70 7.20
N LEU A 22 -0.47 9.33 7.35
CA LEU A 22 0.27 8.71 6.25
C LEU A 22 -0.31 7.33 5.91
N THR A 23 -0.61 6.53 6.94
CA THR A 23 -1.25 5.23 6.78
C THR A 23 -2.62 5.36 6.12
N GLN A 24 -3.47 6.28 6.60
CA GLN A 24 -4.78 6.54 6.00
C GLN A 24 -4.67 6.93 4.52
N TRP A 25 -3.74 7.82 4.16
CA TRP A 25 -3.56 8.20 2.76
C TRP A 25 -2.97 7.08 1.89
N ARG A 26 -2.09 6.23 2.43
CA ARG A 26 -1.59 5.06 1.69
C ARG A 26 -2.68 4.05 1.40
N GLU A 27 -3.63 3.85 2.31
CA GLU A 27 -4.81 3.00 2.08
C GLU A 27 -5.70 3.56 0.98
N ARG A 28 -5.98 4.87 1.01
CA ARG A 28 -6.76 5.56 -0.03
C ARG A 28 -6.09 5.54 -1.39
N CYS A 29 -4.75 5.62 -1.43
CA CYS A 29 -3.96 5.58 -2.67
C CYS A 29 -3.69 4.17 -3.20
N ALA A 30 -4.13 3.12 -2.49
CA ALA A 30 -3.90 1.74 -2.91
C ALA A 30 -4.78 1.31 -4.09
N ASP A 31 -5.88 2.03 -4.33
CA ASP A 31 -6.81 1.84 -5.44
C ASP A 31 -6.14 1.95 -6.82
N HIS A 32 -5.15 2.83 -6.96
CA HIS A 32 -4.39 3.05 -8.19
C HIS A 32 -3.16 2.15 -8.34
N ALA A 33 -2.91 1.29 -7.35
CA ALA A 33 -1.71 0.45 -7.28
C ALA A 33 -2.00 -1.05 -7.48
N SER A 34 -3.19 -1.42 -7.95
CA SER A 34 -3.61 -2.82 -8.11
C SER A 34 -2.64 -3.65 -8.95
N ASP A 35 -2.16 -3.09 -10.06
CA ASP A 35 -1.28 -3.81 -10.99
C ASP A 35 0.10 -4.04 -10.37
N LEU A 36 0.66 -3.03 -9.69
CA LEU A 36 1.94 -3.14 -8.97
C LEU A 36 1.83 -4.12 -7.80
N LYS A 37 0.70 -4.11 -7.08
CA LYS A 37 0.42 -5.07 -6.01
C LYS A 37 0.33 -6.49 -6.54
N ALA A 38 -0.34 -6.70 -7.68
CA ALA A 38 -0.45 -8.02 -8.31
C ALA A 38 0.92 -8.57 -8.73
N VAL A 39 1.80 -7.72 -9.29
CA VAL A 39 3.17 -8.10 -9.65
C VAL A 39 3.99 -8.47 -8.39
N LEU A 40 3.86 -7.70 -7.31
CA LEU A 40 4.50 -8.00 -6.03
C LEU A 40 3.98 -9.33 -5.43
N GLU A 41 2.68 -9.57 -5.49
CA GLU A 41 2.06 -10.82 -5.02
C GLU A 41 2.53 -12.02 -5.84
N GLU A 42 2.60 -11.90 -7.17
CA GLU A 42 3.12 -12.95 -8.06
C GLU A 42 4.59 -13.29 -7.72
N CYS A 43 5.42 -12.27 -7.45
CA CYS A 43 6.79 -12.51 -7.00
C CYS A 43 6.81 -13.24 -5.65
N ASN A 44 6.02 -12.80 -4.68
CA ASN A 44 5.97 -13.42 -3.36
C ASN A 44 5.55 -14.89 -3.45
N ASP A 45 4.54 -15.20 -4.27
CA ASP A 45 4.10 -16.58 -4.50
C ASP A 45 5.24 -17.43 -5.09
N ARG A 46 5.99 -16.88 -6.06
CA ARG A 46 7.14 -17.55 -6.67
C ARG A 46 8.26 -17.80 -5.66
N VAL A 47 8.65 -16.80 -4.86
CA VAL A 47 9.70 -16.94 -3.84
C VAL A 47 9.28 -17.93 -2.76
N ASN A 48 8.05 -17.83 -2.25
CA ASN A 48 7.53 -18.70 -1.20
C ASN A 48 7.32 -20.15 -1.66
N SER A 49 7.12 -20.38 -2.97
CA SER A 49 7.00 -21.73 -3.53
C SER A 49 8.32 -22.51 -3.56
N ARG A 50 9.47 -21.84 -3.37
CA ARG A 50 10.80 -22.45 -3.49
C ARG A 50 11.42 -22.72 -2.12
N THR A 51 11.96 -23.92 -1.94
CA THR A 51 12.67 -24.31 -0.70
C THR A 51 14.09 -23.75 -0.60
N ASN A 52 14.68 -23.32 -1.72
CA ASN A 52 15.98 -22.66 -1.78
C ASN A 52 16.05 -21.78 -3.04
N THR A 53 16.12 -20.46 -2.86
CA THR A 53 16.20 -19.50 -3.96
C THR A 53 16.95 -18.24 -3.52
N GLU A 54 17.69 -17.63 -4.44
CA GLU A 54 18.31 -16.31 -4.25
C GLU A 54 17.43 -15.16 -4.78
N GLU A 55 16.24 -15.52 -5.30
CA GLU A 55 15.28 -14.55 -5.78
C GLU A 55 14.72 -13.69 -4.64
N SER A 56 14.54 -12.39 -4.90
CA SER A 56 14.00 -11.42 -3.95
C SER A 56 13.00 -10.52 -4.65
N CYS A 57 11.91 -10.18 -3.95
CA CYS A 57 10.84 -9.30 -4.46
C CYS A 57 11.08 -7.81 -4.11
N HIS A 58 12.34 -7.45 -3.85
CA HIS A 58 12.68 -6.09 -3.42
C HIS A 58 12.35 -5.05 -4.50
N GLN A 59 12.53 -5.37 -5.78
CA GLN A 59 12.23 -4.45 -6.86
C GLN A 59 10.72 -4.15 -6.92
N GLU A 60 9.89 -5.19 -6.94
CA GLU A 60 8.44 -5.10 -6.98
C GLU A 60 7.89 -4.39 -5.74
N MET A 61 8.49 -4.65 -4.58
CA MET A 61 8.15 -3.96 -3.32
C MET A 61 8.45 -2.47 -3.42
N MET A 62 9.62 -2.08 -3.94
CA MET A 62 9.99 -0.68 -4.08
C MET A 62 9.11 0.03 -5.10
N ASP A 63 8.76 -0.62 -6.21
CA ASP A 63 7.87 -0.04 -7.22
C ASP A 63 6.47 0.22 -6.65
N PHE A 64 5.92 -0.74 -5.90
CA PHE A 64 4.64 -0.59 -5.21
C PHE A 64 4.66 0.54 -4.18
N VAL A 65 5.66 0.55 -3.29
CA VAL A 65 5.80 1.59 -2.24
C VAL A 65 6.02 2.97 -2.85
N HIS A 66 6.84 3.07 -3.90
CA HIS A 66 7.09 4.34 -4.58
C HIS A 66 5.80 4.95 -5.14
N HIS A 67 4.93 4.13 -5.76
CA HIS A 67 3.65 4.60 -6.25
C HIS A 67 2.74 5.10 -5.12
N LEU A 68 2.62 4.33 -4.04
CA LEU A 68 1.83 4.73 -2.87
C LEU A 68 2.34 6.04 -2.28
N ASP A 69 3.64 6.19 -2.11
CA ASP A 69 4.24 7.38 -1.50
C ASP A 69 4.12 8.60 -2.40
N HIS A 70 4.23 8.45 -3.72
CA HIS A 70 4.00 9.53 -4.67
C HIS A 70 2.59 10.12 -4.52
N CYS A 71 1.60 9.27 -4.28
CA CYS A 71 0.22 9.68 -4.03
C CYS A 71 0.00 10.20 -2.60
N ALA A 72 0.43 9.47 -1.58
CA ALA A 72 0.03 9.67 -0.19
C ALA A 72 0.82 10.79 0.50
N MET A 73 2.12 10.92 0.22
CA MET A 73 2.99 11.81 1.00
C MET A 73 2.57 13.28 0.92
N PRO A 74 2.33 13.89 -0.26
CA PRO A 74 1.92 15.30 -0.31
C PRO A 74 0.63 15.59 0.48
N LYS A 75 -0.31 14.63 0.48
CA LYS A 75 -1.61 14.75 1.16
C LYS A 75 -1.48 14.57 2.66
N ALA A 76 -0.67 13.60 3.08
CA ALA A 76 -0.32 13.42 4.48
C ALA A 76 0.38 14.67 5.02
N PHE A 77 1.42 15.19 4.36
CA PHE A 77 2.11 16.38 4.83
C PHE A 77 1.18 17.61 4.94
N ALA A 78 0.19 17.75 4.06
CA ALA A 78 -0.82 18.80 4.16
C ALA A 78 -1.78 18.64 5.35
N ALA A 79 -1.91 17.42 5.89
CA ALA A 79 -2.77 17.12 7.05
C ALA A 79 -2.04 17.24 8.41
N LEU A 80 -0.71 17.40 8.42
CA LEU A 80 0.07 17.55 9.65
C LEU A 80 -0.31 18.86 10.35
N LYS A 81 -0.50 18.79 11.68
CA LYS A 81 -0.72 19.94 12.57
C LYS A 81 0.59 20.39 13.20
#